data_AF-A0A0K6IUP4-F1
#
_entry.id   AF-A0A0K6IUP4-F1
#
_cell.length_a   1.000
_cell.length_b   1.000
_cell.length_c   1.000
_cell.angle_alpha   90.00
_cell.angle_beta   90.00
_cell.angle_gamma   90.00
#
_symmetry.space_group_name_H-M   'P 1'
#
loop_
_entity.id
_entity.type
_entity.pdbx_description
1 polymer ?
#
loop_
_entity_poly.entity_id
_entity_poly.type
_entity_poly.pdbx_seq_one_letter_code
_entity_poly.pdbx_strand_id
1 'polypeptide(L)'
;MFNLFKKTVKAEKLRNLGDLFLRDSEVWIVAIVKGGTPIYVNKGTKQIFEVDRDGDEKLDGRVCNFIFSGNGSSEEVQVFVAFDDGDSYGTFMMGQANESRLGFVCNDIYKSLSAQFSKQVFSKPQYKTQYEYVFKMYRRDGRVFLVNSSQTKAMIITDDEFKHGKADTMKGLFFG
;
A
#
# COMPACT_ATOMS: atom_id res chain seq x y z
N MET A 1 -10.67 -16.02 -34.92
CA MET A 1 -10.66 -14.84 -34.02
C MET A 1 -11.11 -15.32 -32.65
N PHE A 2 -10.18 -15.64 -31.76
CA PHE A 2 -10.49 -16.22 -30.45
C PHE A 2 -10.67 -15.11 -29.41
N ASN A 3 -11.91 -14.87 -28.98
CA ASN A 3 -12.21 -14.04 -27.82
C ASN A 3 -11.98 -14.89 -26.55
N LEU A 4 -10.79 -14.75 -25.95
CA LEU A 4 -10.50 -15.29 -24.64
C LEU A 4 -11.12 -14.34 -23.60
N PHE A 5 -12.32 -14.65 -23.11
CA PHE A 5 -12.84 -14.03 -21.90
C PHE A 5 -11.88 -14.37 -20.75
N LYS A 6 -11.02 -13.41 -20.39
CA LYS A 6 -10.31 -13.45 -19.10
C LYS A 6 -11.39 -13.49 -18.03
N LYS A 7 -11.54 -14.66 -17.39
CA LYS A 7 -12.38 -14.82 -16.21
C LYS A 7 -11.73 -13.97 -15.11
N THR A 8 -12.15 -12.72 -14.97
CA THR A 8 -11.71 -11.85 -13.89
C THR A 8 -12.24 -12.47 -12.60
N VAL A 9 -11.38 -13.20 -11.89
CA VAL A 9 -11.66 -13.58 -10.51
C VAL A 9 -11.77 -12.26 -9.77
N LYS A 10 -12.99 -11.82 -9.45
CA LYS A 10 -13.20 -10.65 -8.58
C LYS A 10 -12.51 -10.97 -7.27
N ALA A 11 -11.45 -10.22 -6.97
CA ALA A 11 -10.80 -10.34 -5.68
C ALA A 11 -11.83 -9.99 -4.59
N GLU A 12 -11.94 -10.86 -3.59
CA GLU A 12 -12.84 -10.66 -2.47
C GLU A 12 -12.36 -9.45 -1.67
N LYS A 13 -13.26 -8.48 -1.41
CA LYS A 13 -12.90 -7.23 -0.75
C LYS A 13 -12.92 -7.40 0.77
N LEU A 14 -11.87 -6.93 1.42
CA LEU A 14 -11.61 -6.93 2.85
C LEU A 14 -12.12 -5.64 3.54
N ARG A 15 -13.31 -5.14 3.14
CA ARG A 15 -13.79 -3.77 3.47
C ARG A 15 -14.07 -3.48 4.96
N ASN A 16 -14.15 -4.53 5.78
CA ASN A 16 -14.49 -4.46 7.21
C ASN A 16 -13.37 -4.96 8.12
N LEU A 17 -12.19 -5.23 7.55
CA LEU A 17 -11.01 -5.43 8.37
C LEU A 17 -10.65 -4.09 8.99
N GLY A 18 -10.58 -4.08 10.33
CA GLY A 18 -9.98 -2.97 11.05
C GLY A 18 -8.48 -2.92 10.79
N ASP A 19 -7.79 -2.23 11.68
CA ASP A 19 -6.39 -1.89 11.46
C ASP A 19 -5.50 -3.14 11.39
N LEU A 20 -4.74 -3.27 10.29
CA LEU A 20 -3.78 -4.35 10.09
C LEU A 20 -2.38 -3.93 10.53
N PHE A 21 -2.01 -4.30 11.76
CA PHE A 21 -0.67 -4.14 12.30
C PHE A 21 0.14 -5.43 12.19
N LEU A 22 1.29 -5.36 11.55
CA LEU A 22 2.26 -6.46 11.49
C LEU A 22 3.14 -6.40 12.74
N ARG A 23 2.92 -7.30 13.70
CA ARG A 23 3.58 -7.23 15.02
C ARG A 23 5.08 -7.54 14.96
N ASP A 24 5.51 -8.50 14.14
CA ASP A 24 6.92 -8.89 14.07
C ASP A 24 7.76 -7.75 13.47
N SER A 25 7.19 -7.05 12.50
CA SER A 25 7.81 -5.93 11.82
C SER A 25 7.40 -4.55 12.32
N GLU A 26 6.47 -4.41 13.25
CA GLU A 26 6.00 -3.15 13.83
C GLU A 26 5.55 -2.10 12.80
N VAL A 27 4.85 -2.52 11.74
CA VAL A 27 4.36 -1.62 10.68
C VAL A 27 2.86 -1.78 10.44
N TRP A 28 2.25 -0.75 9.85
CA TRP A 28 0.83 -0.76 9.51
C TRP A 28 0.61 -0.98 8.02
N ILE A 29 -0.29 -1.90 7.66
CA ILE A 29 -0.80 -1.98 6.29
C ILE A 29 -1.88 -0.93 6.12
N VAL A 30 -1.69 -0.02 5.16
CA VAL A 30 -2.62 1.09 4.88
C VAL A 30 -3.52 0.80 3.69
N ALA A 31 -3.08 0.00 2.73
CA ALA A 31 -3.91 -0.46 1.62
C ALA A 31 -3.35 -1.72 0.98
N ILE A 32 -4.23 -2.51 0.37
CA ILE A 32 -3.85 -3.63 -0.51
C ILE A 32 -4.62 -3.49 -1.81
N VAL A 33 -3.90 -3.49 -2.93
CA VAL A 33 -4.45 -3.44 -4.29
C VAL A 33 -4.03 -4.71 -5.01
N LYS A 34 -4.99 -5.43 -5.60
CA LYS A 34 -4.75 -6.66 -6.36
C LYS A 34 -5.26 -6.51 -7.78
N GLY A 35 -4.38 -6.67 -8.77
CA GLY A 35 -4.70 -6.52 -10.19
C GLY A 35 -5.34 -5.16 -10.50
N GLY A 36 -4.87 -4.09 -9.85
CA GLY A 36 -5.41 -2.74 -9.99
C GLY A 36 -6.72 -2.47 -9.25
N THR A 37 -7.25 -3.43 -8.48
CA THR A 37 -8.47 -3.26 -7.67
C THR A 37 -8.10 -3.16 -6.19
N PRO A 38 -8.48 -2.09 -5.46
CA PRO A 38 -8.38 -2.06 -4.02
C PRO A 38 -9.19 -3.20 -3.40
N ILE A 39 -8.54 -4.01 -2.57
CA ILE A 39 -9.19 -5.06 -1.79
C ILE A 39 -9.22 -4.70 -0.31
N TYR A 40 -8.30 -3.85 0.16
CA TYR A 40 -8.28 -3.33 1.52
C TYR A 40 -7.82 -1.88 1.51
N VAL A 41 -8.46 -1.04 2.29
CA VAL A 41 -8.00 0.31 2.63
C VAL A 41 -8.22 0.49 4.11
N ASN A 42 -7.15 0.85 4.82
CA ASN A 42 -7.21 1.03 6.25
C ASN A 42 -8.00 2.31 6.58
N LYS A 43 -9.09 2.15 7.33
CA LYS A 43 -9.94 3.24 7.80
C LYS A 43 -9.65 3.66 9.22
N GLY A 44 -8.94 2.86 10.01
CA GLY A 44 -8.58 3.17 11.38
C GLY A 44 -7.06 3.20 11.54
N THR A 45 -6.54 4.26 12.12
CA THR A 45 -5.17 4.36 12.64
C THR A 45 -4.97 5.79 13.12
N LYS A 46 -5.69 6.25 14.13
CA LYS A 46 -5.47 7.62 14.66
C LYS A 46 -4.06 7.83 15.24
N GLN A 47 -3.36 6.74 15.53
CA GLN A 47 -2.11 6.74 16.31
C GLN A 47 -0.87 7.17 15.52
N ILE A 48 -0.91 7.12 14.18
CA ILE A 48 0.24 7.46 13.32
C ILE A 48 -0.03 8.68 12.42
N PHE A 49 -1.19 9.33 12.60
CA PHE A 49 -1.59 10.48 11.81
C PHE A 49 -1.66 11.72 12.69
N GLU A 50 -1.15 12.82 12.15
CA GLU A 50 -1.37 14.16 12.66
C GLU A 50 -2.52 14.80 11.88
N VAL A 51 -3.49 15.35 12.58
CA VAL A 51 -4.53 16.18 11.96
C VAL A 51 -3.92 17.54 11.66
N ASP A 52 -3.94 17.95 10.39
CA ASP A 52 -3.48 19.27 10.01
C ASP A 52 -4.56 20.35 10.24
N ARG A 53 -4.23 21.60 9.93
CA ARG A 53 -5.12 22.75 10.20
C ARG A 53 -6.42 22.70 9.41
N ASP A 54 -6.44 22.02 8.27
CA ASP A 54 -7.57 21.97 7.36
C ASP A 54 -8.43 20.70 7.60
N GLY A 55 -8.07 19.90 8.60
CA GLY A 55 -8.75 18.68 9.01
C GLY A 55 -8.28 17.43 8.25
N ASP A 56 -7.26 17.56 7.38
CA ASP A 56 -6.68 16.44 6.68
C ASP A 56 -5.74 15.67 7.61
N GLU A 57 -5.80 14.34 7.57
CA GLU A 57 -4.93 13.48 8.37
C GLU A 57 -3.65 13.19 7.58
N LYS A 58 -2.51 13.67 8.07
CA LYS A 58 -1.19 13.42 7.47
C LYS A 58 -0.45 12.37 8.27
N LEU A 59 0.13 11.37 7.59
CA LEU A 59 0.98 10.38 8.25
C LEU A 59 2.26 11.04 8.81
N ASP A 60 2.55 10.79 10.08
CA ASP A 60 3.86 11.07 10.69
C ASP A 60 4.83 9.92 10.40
N GLY A 61 5.37 9.93 9.17
CA GLY A 61 6.22 8.87 8.65
C GLY A 61 6.18 8.76 7.13
N ARG A 62 6.43 7.56 6.60
CA ARG A 62 6.46 7.27 5.16
C ARG A 62 5.77 5.97 4.81
N VAL A 63 5.18 5.94 3.63
CA VAL A 63 4.63 4.72 3.04
C VAL A 63 5.59 4.16 2.00
N CYS A 64 5.83 2.86 2.06
CA CYS A 64 6.49 2.09 1.02
C CYS A 64 5.46 1.17 0.35
N ASN A 65 5.53 1.09 -0.98
CA ASN A 65 4.70 0.17 -1.75
C ASN A 65 5.49 -1.11 -2.04
N PHE A 66 5.02 -2.23 -1.51
CA PHE A 66 5.55 -3.57 -1.73
C PHE A 66 4.79 -4.22 -2.89
N ILE A 67 5.45 -4.39 -4.02
CA ILE A 67 4.86 -4.90 -5.25
C ILE A 67 5.27 -6.36 -5.41
N PHE A 68 4.29 -7.26 -5.39
CA PHE A 68 4.45 -8.69 -5.60
C PHE A 68 3.90 -9.05 -6.98
N SER A 69 4.80 -9.38 -7.92
CA SER A 69 4.43 -9.81 -9.28
C SER A 69 4.50 -11.33 -9.39
N GLY A 70 3.39 -11.97 -9.76
CA GLY A 70 3.32 -13.42 -9.87
C GLY A 70 4.13 -13.94 -11.05
N ASN A 71 5.08 -14.84 -10.81
CA ASN A 71 5.96 -15.38 -11.86
C ASN A 71 5.14 -16.02 -12.99
N GLY A 72 5.33 -15.53 -14.22
CA GLY A 72 4.62 -16.03 -15.41
C GLY A 72 3.14 -15.65 -15.48
N SER A 73 2.68 -14.67 -14.70
CA SER A 73 1.30 -14.18 -14.71
C SER A 73 1.25 -12.65 -14.77
N SER A 74 0.09 -12.09 -15.16
CA SER A 74 -0.17 -10.66 -15.02
C SER A 74 -0.76 -10.30 -13.64
N GLU A 75 -0.64 -11.20 -12.65
CA GLU A 75 -1.11 -10.92 -11.30
C GLU A 75 -0.09 -10.05 -10.57
N GLU A 76 -0.56 -8.93 -10.05
CA GLU A 76 0.21 -8.01 -9.24
C GLU A 76 -0.56 -7.71 -7.95
N VAL A 77 0.13 -7.78 -6.82
CA VAL A 77 -0.39 -7.36 -5.52
C VAL A 77 0.50 -6.24 -5.02
N GLN A 78 -0.09 -5.08 -4.74
CA GLN A 78 0.57 -3.93 -4.15
C GLN A 78 0.11 -3.80 -2.71
N VAL A 79 1.04 -3.88 -1.77
CA VAL A 79 0.78 -3.70 -0.34
C VAL A 79 1.45 -2.41 0.10
N PHE A 80 0.63 -1.44 0.48
CA PHE A 80 1.08 -0.15 0.96
C PHE A 80 1.27 -0.23 2.47
N VAL A 81 2.50 0.02 2.93
CA VAL A 81 2.90 -0.15 4.32
C VAL A 81 3.43 1.17 4.87
N ALA A 82 2.84 1.63 5.97
CA ALA A 82 3.29 2.80 6.71
C ALA A 82 4.34 2.42 7.77
N PHE A 83 5.43 3.16 7.73
CA PHE A 83 6.51 3.21 8.69
C PHE A 83 6.34 4.50 9.49
N ASP A 84 6.51 4.46 10.81
CA ASP A 84 6.54 5.70 11.62
C ASP A 84 7.77 6.56 11.27
N ASP A 85 7.84 7.81 11.75
CA ASP A 85 8.93 8.73 11.39
C ASP A 85 10.32 8.22 11.80
N GLY A 86 10.44 7.57 12.97
CA GLY A 86 11.70 7.03 13.47
C GLY A 86 12.25 5.90 12.60
N ASP A 87 11.41 4.92 12.30
CA ASP A 87 11.75 3.78 11.42
C ASP A 87 11.92 4.25 9.96
N SER A 88 11.10 5.20 9.51
CA SER A 88 11.24 5.83 8.19
C SER A 88 12.58 6.55 8.04
N TYR A 89 13.03 7.28 9.05
CA TYR A 89 14.29 8.01 9.00
C TYR A 89 15.49 7.05 8.90
N GLY A 90 15.52 6.01 9.76
CA GLY A 90 16.56 4.99 9.69
C GLY A 90 16.56 4.24 8.35
N THR A 91 15.37 3.80 7.91
CA THR A 91 15.19 2.95 6.72
C THR A 91 15.29 3.71 5.40
N PHE A 92 15.05 5.03 5.35
CA PHE A 92 15.04 5.76 4.07
C PHE A 92 16.10 6.87 3.98
N MET A 93 16.60 7.39 5.11
CA MET A 93 17.54 8.53 5.11
C MET A 93 18.97 8.14 5.49
N MET A 94 19.17 7.09 6.30
CA MET A 94 20.50 6.73 6.81
C MET A 94 21.23 5.64 6.01
N GLY A 95 20.59 5.03 5.01
CA GLY A 95 21.24 4.18 3.98
C GLY A 95 21.86 2.87 4.48
N GLN A 96 21.74 2.54 5.77
CA GLN A 96 22.21 1.27 6.33
C GLN A 96 21.01 0.35 6.61
N ALA A 97 21.13 -0.90 6.16
CA ALA A 97 20.14 -1.96 6.38
C ALA A 97 18.76 -1.78 5.70
N ASN A 98 18.59 -0.84 4.77
CA ASN A 98 17.34 -0.63 4.02
C ASN A 98 16.81 -1.93 3.40
N GLU A 99 17.63 -2.66 2.64
CA GLU A 99 17.21 -3.91 2.01
C GLU A 99 16.89 -5.02 3.03
N SER A 100 17.64 -5.09 4.14
CA SER A 100 17.38 -6.06 5.20
C SER A 100 16.06 -5.78 5.92
N ARG A 101 15.78 -4.51 6.24
CA ARG A 101 14.54 -4.07 6.89
C ARG A 101 13.34 -4.31 5.97
N LEU A 102 13.44 -3.93 4.70
CA LEU A 102 12.40 -4.16 3.71
C LEU A 102 12.20 -5.64 3.42
N GLY A 103 13.28 -6.42 3.35
CA GLY A 103 13.21 -7.88 3.22
C GLY A 103 12.50 -8.53 4.40
N PHE A 104 12.77 -8.05 5.62
CA PHE A 104 12.09 -8.51 6.83
C PHE A 104 10.59 -8.16 6.81
N VAL A 105 10.24 -6.91 6.50
CA VAL A 105 8.83 -6.48 6.33
C VAL A 105 8.14 -7.28 5.22
N CYS A 106 8.81 -7.49 4.09
CA CYS A 106 8.29 -8.29 2.97
C CYS A 106 7.94 -9.73 3.41
N ASN A 107 8.83 -10.36 4.17
CA ASN A 107 8.61 -11.71 4.69
C ASN A 107 7.43 -11.74 5.67
N ASP A 108 7.31 -10.74 6.55
CA ASP A 108 6.20 -10.63 7.48
C ASP A 108 4.86 -10.38 6.76
N ILE A 109 4.82 -9.49 5.76
CA ILE A 109 3.65 -9.30 4.88
C ILE A 109 3.21 -10.64 4.30
N TYR A 110 4.14 -11.38 3.67
CA TYR A 110 3.81 -12.63 3.01
C TYR A 110 3.32 -13.68 4.02
N LYS A 111 4.00 -13.84 5.15
CA LYS A 111 3.63 -14.77 6.23
C LYS A 111 2.25 -14.42 6.80
N SER A 112 2.05 -13.17 7.21
CA SER A 112 0.85 -12.70 7.88
C SER A 112 -0.37 -12.71 6.96
N LEU A 113 -0.27 -12.18 5.74
CA LEU A 113 -1.40 -12.13 4.82
C LEU A 113 -1.72 -13.51 4.20
N SER A 114 -0.72 -14.36 3.96
CA SER A 114 -0.99 -15.73 3.49
C SER A 114 -1.66 -16.59 4.55
N ALA A 115 -1.29 -16.41 5.83
CA ALA A 115 -1.91 -17.13 6.93
C ALA A 115 -3.36 -16.68 7.18
N GLN A 116 -3.64 -15.38 7.12
CA GLN A 116 -4.95 -14.82 7.45
C GLN A 116 -5.92 -14.77 6.27
N PHE A 117 -5.43 -14.45 5.07
CA PHE A 117 -6.26 -14.15 3.90
C PHE A 117 -5.95 -15.03 2.68
N SER A 118 -4.97 -15.92 2.78
CA SER A 118 -4.63 -16.95 1.78
C SER A 118 -4.83 -16.48 0.33
N LYS A 119 -5.61 -17.22 -0.47
CA LYS A 119 -5.90 -16.97 -1.90
C LYS A 119 -6.53 -15.61 -2.21
N GLN A 120 -7.11 -14.92 -1.23
CA GLN A 120 -7.71 -13.59 -1.45
C GLN A 120 -6.63 -12.57 -1.77
N VAL A 121 -5.51 -12.58 -1.04
CA VAL A 121 -4.35 -11.70 -1.30
C VAL A 121 -3.38 -12.40 -2.24
N PHE A 122 -2.75 -13.50 -1.81
CA PHE A 122 -1.72 -14.22 -2.59
C PHE A 122 -2.29 -15.52 -3.17
N SER A 123 -2.47 -15.56 -4.50
CA SER A 123 -3.03 -16.74 -5.18
C SER A 123 -1.97 -17.78 -5.58
N LYS A 124 -0.68 -17.42 -5.51
CA LYS A 124 0.47 -18.22 -5.97
C LYS A 124 1.48 -18.47 -4.84
N PRO A 125 2.32 -19.52 -4.98
CA PRO A 125 3.36 -19.82 -4.00
C PRO A 125 4.60 -18.94 -4.14
N GLN A 126 4.79 -18.27 -5.28
CA GLN A 126 5.99 -17.47 -5.55
C GLN A 126 5.64 -16.17 -6.29
N TYR A 127 6.15 -15.07 -5.75
CA TYR A 127 6.11 -13.74 -6.35
C TYR A 127 7.53 -13.19 -6.42
N LYS A 128 7.79 -12.40 -7.45
CA LYS A 128 8.93 -11.48 -7.47
C LYS A 128 8.53 -10.21 -6.72
N THR A 129 9.35 -9.78 -5.78
CA THR A 129 9.10 -8.56 -5.02
C THR A 129 9.88 -7.38 -5.58
N GLN A 130 9.23 -6.22 -5.63
CA GLN A 130 9.83 -4.90 -5.87
C GLN A 130 9.33 -3.93 -4.81
N TYR A 131 10.10 -2.88 -4.56
CA TYR A 131 9.75 -1.83 -3.61
C TYR A 131 9.70 -0.49 -4.34
N GLU A 132 8.61 0.25 -4.16
CA GLU A 132 8.52 1.64 -4.60
C GLU A 132 8.48 2.55 -3.37
N TYR A 133 9.47 3.45 -3.31
CA TYR A 133 9.84 4.13 -2.08
C TYR A 133 9.14 5.48 -1.87
N VAL A 134 9.02 5.78 -0.57
CA VAL A 134 8.84 7.10 0.04
C VAL A 134 7.67 7.90 -0.51
N PHE A 135 6.48 7.51 -0.07
CA PHE A 135 5.30 8.33 -0.23
C PHE A 135 4.99 9.05 1.09
N LYS A 136 4.78 10.37 1.00
CA LYS A 136 3.97 11.05 2.01
C LYS A 136 2.53 10.61 1.83
N MET A 137 1.83 10.38 2.93
CA MET A 137 0.43 9.98 2.92
C MET A 137 -0.45 11.02 3.59
N TYR A 138 -1.61 11.25 2.96
CA TYR A 138 -2.70 12.05 3.47
C TYR A 138 -3.99 11.23 3.41
N ARG A 139 -4.92 11.51 4.31
CA ARG A 139 -6.22 10.87 4.37
C ARG A 139 -7.32 11.90 4.58
N ARG A 140 -8.40 11.69 3.84
CA ARG A 140 -9.61 12.52 3.90
C ARG A 140 -10.81 11.73 3.39
N ASP A 141 -11.93 11.76 4.10
CA ASP A 141 -13.21 11.19 3.64
C ASP A 141 -13.13 9.74 3.11
N GLY A 142 -12.32 8.89 3.76
CA GLY A 142 -12.12 7.48 3.35
C GLY A 142 -11.23 7.30 2.11
N ARG A 143 -10.56 8.36 1.66
CA ARG A 143 -9.60 8.37 0.56
C ARG A 143 -8.19 8.46 1.12
N VAL A 144 -7.27 7.70 0.54
CA VAL A 144 -5.84 7.75 0.81
C VAL A 144 -5.16 8.42 -0.38
N PHE A 145 -4.33 9.43 -0.12
CA PHE A 145 -3.48 10.07 -1.11
C PHE A 145 -2.01 9.83 -0.77
N LEU A 146 -1.28 9.32 -1.76
CA LEU A 146 0.15 9.03 -1.66
C LEU A 146 0.90 9.85 -2.70
N VAL A 147 1.96 10.54 -2.30
CA VAL A 147 2.80 11.31 -3.22
C VAL A 147 4.27 11.07 -2.94
N ASN A 148 5.04 10.76 -3.99
CA ASN A 148 6.46 10.49 -3.83
C ASN A 148 7.25 11.76 -3.46
N SER A 149 8.46 11.58 -2.89
CA SER A 149 9.29 12.71 -2.45
C SER A 149 9.60 13.74 -3.53
N SER A 150 9.78 13.31 -4.78
CA SER A 150 10.03 14.23 -5.91
C SER A 150 8.78 14.93 -6.43
N GLN A 151 7.59 14.60 -5.90
CA GLN A 151 6.29 15.12 -6.34
C GLN A 151 6.05 14.96 -7.84
N THR A 152 6.50 13.85 -8.41
CA THR A 152 6.29 13.54 -9.84
C THR A 152 5.22 12.48 -10.03
N LYS A 153 5.03 11.59 -9.05
CA LYS A 153 4.06 10.51 -9.07
C LYS A 153 3.22 10.54 -7.81
N ALA A 154 1.92 10.33 -7.98
CA ALA A 154 0.99 10.19 -6.87
C ALA A 154 -0.08 9.15 -7.16
N MET A 155 -0.77 8.74 -6.10
CA MET A 155 -1.82 7.74 -6.11
C MET A 155 -2.98 8.18 -5.22
N ILE A 156 -4.19 7.81 -5.62
CA ILE A 156 -5.39 7.90 -4.79
C ILE A 156 -5.96 6.50 -4.66
N ILE A 157 -6.20 6.07 -3.42
CA ILE A 157 -6.79 4.77 -3.11
C ILE A 157 -8.07 5.00 -2.32
N THR A 158 -9.16 4.39 -2.77
CA THR A 158 -10.43 4.30 -2.05
C THR A 158 -10.84 2.83 -1.94
N ASP A 159 -11.96 2.55 -1.28
CA ASP A 159 -12.52 1.19 -1.25
C ASP A 159 -12.79 0.61 -2.66
N ASP A 160 -12.97 1.47 -3.66
CA ASP A 160 -13.43 1.10 -5.00
C ASP A 160 -12.48 1.46 -6.13
N GLU A 161 -11.62 2.46 -5.93
CA GLU A 161 -10.76 2.98 -6.98
C GLU A 161 -9.28 2.98 -6.57
N PHE A 162 -8.44 2.58 -7.51
CA PHE A 162 -7.00 2.83 -7.47
C PHE A 162 -6.62 3.68 -8.67
N LYS A 163 -6.24 4.93 -8.42
CA LYS A 163 -5.80 5.88 -9.45
C LYS A 163 -4.34 6.22 -9.19
N HIS A 164 -3.53 6.29 -10.25
CA HIS A 164 -2.15 6.76 -10.16
C HIS A 164 -1.78 7.60 -11.37
N GLY A 165 -0.87 8.55 -11.21
CA GLY A 165 -0.46 9.43 -12.29
C GLY A 165 0.47 10.54 -11.84
N LYS A 166 0.52 11.63 -12.64
CA LYS A 166 1.29 12.83 -12.31
C LYS A 166 0.77 13.45 -11.00
N ALA A 167 1.69 13.90 -10.16
CA ALA A 167 1.33 14.42 -8.83
C ALA A 167 0.34 15.59 -8.90
N ASP A 168 0.53 16.57 -9.79
CA ASP A 168 -0.35 17.74 -9.88
C ASP A 168 -1.79 17.35 -10.24
N THR A 169 -1.96 16.44 -11.20
CA THR A 169 -3.28 15.93 -11.57
C THR A 169 -3.95 15.23 -10.40
N MET A 170 -3.22 14.38 -9.67
CA MET A 170 -3.80 13.64 -8.55
C MET A 170 -4.07 14.54 -7.35
N LYS A 171 -3.23 15.54 -7.07
CA LYS A 171 -3.49 16.54 -6.02
C LYS A 171 -4.78 17.30 -6.31
N GLY A 172 -4.97 17.75 -7.55
CA GLY A 172 -6.21 18.43 -7.96
C GLY A 172 -7.45 17.55 -7.77
N LEU A 173 -7.35 16.24 -7.98
CA LEU A 173 -8.44 15.30 -7.71
C LEU A 173 -8.67 15.03 -6.23
N PHE A 174 -7.66 15.20 -5.38
CA PHE A 174 -7.74 14.88 -3.95
C PHE A 174 -8.14 16.09 -3.10
N PHE A 175 -7.50 17.24 -3.32
CA PHE A 175 -7.70 18.47 -2.55
C PHE A 175 -8.67 19.47 -3.19
N GLY A 176 -8.93 19.34 -4.51
CA GLY A 176 -9.91 20.15 -5.23
C GLY A 176 -11.33 19.62 -5.07
#